data_AF-A0A855GW19-F1
#
_entry.id   AF-A0A855GW19-F1
#
_cell.length_a   1.000
_cell.length_b   1.000
_cell.length_c   1.000
_cell.angle_alpha   90.00
_cell.angle_beta   90.00
_cell.angle_gamma   90.00
#
_symmetry.space_group_name_H-M   'P 1'
#
loop_
_entity.id
_entity.type
_entity.pdbx_description
1 polymer ?
#
loop_
_entity_poly.entity_id
_entity_poly.type
_entity_poly.pdbx_seq_one_letter_code
_entity_poly.pdbx_strand_id
1 'polypeptide(L)'
;MFLHDKHLQFEAKPVKPDPLMAVRVQELIGGQYGEMSVAMQYLFQGWGVRKGNEHYKDLLLDIGTEELGHIEMLATMVGRLLEGTSIEHQEEAMKDPATAAILSGMNPQHAIVAGMNARPVDSVGNPWMGNYIISSGNLLADFRAN
;
A
#
# COMPACT_ATOMS: atom_id res chain seq x y z
N MET A 1 15.53 4.10 -15.45
CA MET A 1 14.33 4.51 -16.21
C MET A 1 13.27 3.47 -15.88
N PHE A 2 12.06 3.87 -15.51
CA PHE A 2 10.95 2.94 -15.30
C PHE A 2 10.07 2.90 -16.56
N LEU A 3 9.44 1.76 -16.79
CA LEU A 3 8.38 1.57 -17.77
C LEU A 3 7.15 1.06 -17.01
N HIS A 4 5.96 1.36 -17.51
CA HIS A 4 4.71 0.89 -16.93
C HIS A 4 3.96 0.06 -17.95
N ASP A 5 3.52 -1.12 -17.53
CA ASP A 5 2.57 -1.95 -18.26
C ASP A 5 1.22 -1.88 -17.53
N LYS A 6 0.11 -1.87 -18.28
CA LYS A 6 -1.24 -1.74 -17.71
C LYS A 6 -1.71 -3.00 -16.98
N HIS A 7 -1.04 -4.13 -17.20
CA HIS A 7 -1.36 -5.36 -16.50
C HIS A 7 -0.82 -5.30 -15.07
N LEU A 8 -1.68 -5.62 -14.11
CA LEU A 8 -1.23 -5.92 -12.74
C LEU A 8 -0.31 -7.14 -12.77
N GLN A 9 0.70 -7.16 -11.90
CA GLN A 9 1.61 -8.30 -11.75
C GLN A 9 0.86 -9.59 -11.42
N PHE A 10 -0.22 -9.50 -10.62
CA PHE A 10 -1.18 -10.58 -10.40
C PHE A 10 -2.61 -10.04 -10.17
N GLU A 11 -3.62 -10.91 -10.24
CA GLU A 11 -5.01 -10.52 -10.05
C GLU A 11 -5.27 -9.98 -8.62
N ALA A 12 -5.65 -8.70 -8.52
CA ALA A 12 -6.00 -8.04 -7.26
C ALA A 12 -7.51 -7.75 -7.19
N LYS A 13 -8.37 -8.78 -7.29
CA LYS A 13 -9.83 -8.63 -7.32
C LYS A 13 -10.49 -9.27 -6.07
N PRO A 14 -11.32 -8.54 -5.31
CA PRO A 14 -12.07 -9.13 -4.21
C PRO A 14 -13.31 -9.89 -4.72
N VAL A 15 -13.83 -10.82 -3.90
CA VAL A 15 -15.07 -11.55 -4.21
C VAL A 15 -16.30 -10.65 -4.13
N LYS A 16 -16.27 -9.66 -3.24
CA LYS A 16 -17.32 -8.65 -3.04
C LYS A 16 -16.72 -7.37 -2.41
N PRO A 17 -17.40 -6.22 -2.49
CA PRO A 17 -17.02 -5.04 -1.71
C PRO A 17 -16.96 -5.34 -0.20
N ASP A 18 -15.94 -4.80 0.47
CA ASP A 18 -15.74 -4.92 1.91
C ASP A 18 -14.90 -3.72 2.40
N PRO A 19 -15.56 -2.63 2.84
CA PRO A 19 -14.88 -1.43 3.32
C PRO A 19 -14.01 -1.64 4.56
N LEU A 20 -14.33 -2.63 5.42
CA LEU A 20 -13.50 -2.92 6.58
C LEU A 20 -12.20 -3.59 6.17
N MET A 21 -12.26 -4.47 5.17
CA MET A 21 -11.05 -5.03 4.57
C MET A 21 -10.23 -3.94 3.88
N ALA A 22 -10.87 -2.96 3.23
CA ALA A 22 -10.16 -1.83 2.61
C ALA A 22 -9.32 -1.04 3.64
N VAL A 23 -9.84 -0.85 4.87
CA VAL A 23 -9.08 -0.24 5.97
C VAL A 23 -7.88 -1.10 6.36
N ARG A 24 -8.04 -2.43 6.44
CA ARG A 24 -6.92 -3.33 6.80
C ARG A 24 -5.85 -3.38 5.72
N VAL A 25 -6.24 -3.40 4.45
CA VAL A 25 -5.30 -3.42 3.31
C VAL A 25 -4.43 -2.16 3.27
N GLN A 26 -4.91 -1.02 3.80
CA GLN A 26 -4.08 0.18 3.92
C GLN A 26 -2.82 -0.04 4.78
N GLU A 27 -2.85 -0.95 5.77
CA GLU A 27 -1.65 -1.30 6.53
C GLU A 27 -0.56 -1.90 5.63
N LEU A 28 -0.97 -2.71 4.66
CA LEU A 28 -0.07 -3.33 3.70
C LEU A 28 0.43 -2.33 2.65
N ILE A 29 -0.17 -1.14 2.54
CA ILE A 29 0.27 -0.08 1.62
C ILE A 29 1.19 0.90 2.36
N GLY A 30 0.60 1.68 3.27
CA GLY A 30 1.27 2.81 3.93
C GLY A 30 1.66 2.56 5.39
N GLY A 31 1.45 1.35 5.90
CA GLY A 31 1.91 0.95 7.24
C GLY A 31 3.42 0.91 7.35
N GLN A 32 3.92 0.78 8.58
CA GLN A 32 5.36 0.74 8.87
C GLN A 32 6.09 -0.35 8.06
N TYR A 33 5.44 -1.49 7.88
CA TYR A 33 5.93 -2.65 7.13
C TYR A 33 5.13 -2.89 5.83
N GLY A 34 4.45 -1.86 5.31
CA GLY A 34 3.72 -1.94 4.04
C GLY A 34 4.64 -1.79 2.83
N GLU A 35 4.11 -2.07 1.64
CA GLU A 35 4.87 -2.11 0.40
C GLU A 35 5.49 -0.76 0.01
N MET A 36 4.93 0.37 0.48
CA MET A 36 5.61 1.66 0.34
C MET A 36 6.94 1.70 1.10
N SER A 37 7.01 1.11 2.30
CA SER A 37 8.26 1.00 3.05
C SER A 37 9.24 0.05 2.34
N VAL A 38 8.74 -1.11 1.91
CA VAL A 38 9.58 -2.14 1.27
C VAL A 38 10.16 -1.61 -0.05
N ALA A 39 9.32 -1.06 -0.93
CA ALA A 39 9.76 -0.48 -2.21
C ALA A 39 10.79 0.63 -2.01
N MET A 40 10.50 1.60 -1.14
CA MET A 40 11.40 2.73 -0.93
C MET A 40 12.71 2.28 -0.27
N GLN A 41 12.68 1.29 0.62
CA GLN A 41 13.90 0.74 1.23
C GLN A 41 14.81 0.11 0.20
N TYR A 42 14.30 -0.85 -0.59
CA TYR A 42 15.12 -1.53 -1.59
C TYR A 42 15.62 -0.58 -2.68
N LEU A 43 14.78 0.34 -3.16
CA LEU A 43 15.20 1.32 -4.18
C LEU A 43 16.31 2.25 -3.67
N PHE A 44 16.17 2.82 -2.46
CA PHE A 44 17.19 3.73 -1.92
C PHE A 44 18.50 2.99 -1.59
N GLN A 45 18.42 1.78 -1.04
CA GLN A 45 19.60 0.93 -0.84
C GLN A 45 20.27 0.61 -2.18
N GLY A 46 19.51 0.14 -3.17
CA GLY A 46 19.97 -0.23 -4.51
C GLY A 46 20.64 0.93 -5.26
N TRP A 47 20.03 2.12 -5.24
CA TRP A 47 20.65 3.33 -5.81
C TRP A 47 21.92 3.75 -5.04
N GLY A 48 21.98 3.47 -3.74
CA GLY A 48 23.13 3.72 -2.87
C GLY A 48 24.32 2.78 -3.11
N VAL A 49 24.14 1.60 -3.71
CA VAL A 49 25.23 0.62 -3.88
C VAL A 49 26.39 1.16 -4.72
N ARG A 50 27.62 0.98 -4.22
CA ARG A 50 28.86 1.42 -4.85
C ARG A 50 29.44 0.34 -5.78
N LYS A 51 30.30 0.78 -6.71
CA LYS A 51 30.99 -0.07 -7.70
C LYS A 51 31.68 -1.28 -7.02
N GLY A 52 31.62 -2.44 -7.68
CA GLY A 52 32.16 -3.72 -7.19
C GLY A 52 31.16 -4.59 -6.43
N ASN A 53 29.90 -4.16 -6.33
CA ASN A 53 28.79 -4.87 -5.67
C ASN A 53 27.57 -4.97 -6.59
N GLU A 54 27.81 -5.06 -7.91
CA GLU A 54 26.78 -4.96 -8.93
C GLU A 54 25.68 -6.02 -8.77
N HIS A 55 26.00 -7.23 -8.31
CA HIS A 55 24.98 -8.28 -8.09
C HIS A 55 24.02 -7.96 -6.94
N TYR A 56 24.48 -7.31 -5.88
CA TYR A 56 23.58 -6.84 -4.81
C TYR A 56 22.76 -5.64 -5.24
N LYS A 57 23.37 -4.75 -6.03
CA LYS A 57 22.66 -3.62 -6.63
C LYS A 57 21.51 -4.09 -7.50
N ASP A 58 21.76 -5.07 -8.35
CA ASP A 58 20.78 -5.66 -9.26
C ASP A 58 19.63 -6.27 -8.47
N LEU A 59 19.93 -7.15 -7.52
CA LEU A 59 18.94 -7.78 -6.64
C LEU A 59 18.02 -6.76 -5.94
N LEU A 60 18.61 -5.71 -5.35
CA LEU A 60 17.85 -4.68 -4.64
C LEU A 60 16.96 -3.86 -5.59
N LEU A 61 17.45 -3.55 -6.79
CA LEU A 61 16.68 -2.78 -7.77
C LEU A 61 15.58 -3.62 -8.43
N ASP A 62 15.81 -4.92 -8.63
CA ASP A 62 14.81 -5.85 -9.12
C ASP A 62 13.65 -5.97 -8.14
N ILE A 63 13.95 -6.30 -6.87
CA ILE A 63 12.92 -6.41 -5.83
C ILE A 63 12.25 -5.05 -5.62
N GLY A 64 13.00 -3.97 -5.45
CA GLY A 64 12.41 -2.63 -5.25
C GLY A 64 11.50 -2.18 -6.40
N THR A 65 11.73 -2.67 -7.63
CA THR A 65 10.85 -2.43 -8.78
C THR A 65 9.61 -3.31 -8.73
N GLU A 66 9.74 -4.58 -8.34
CA GLU A 66 8.61 -5.50 -8.10
C GLU A 66 7.64 -4.93 -7.05
N GLU A 67 8.15 -4.38 -5.95
CA GLU A 67 7.30 -3.83 -4.88
C GLU A 67 6.44 -2.63 -5.32
N LEU A 68 6.84 -1.90 -6.37
CA LEU A 68 5.97 -0.87 -6.97
C LEU A 68 4.71 -1.49 -7.60
N GLY A 69 4.83 -2.70 -8.15
CA GLY A 69 3.71 -3.49 -8.64
C GLY A 69 2.82 -4.00 -7.50
N HIS A 70 3.40 -4.39 -6.36
CA HIS A 70 2.63 -4.77 -5.18
C HIS A 70 1.80 -3.59 -4.63
N ILE A 71 2.39 -2.38 -4.56
CA ILE A 71 1.66 -1.15 -4.22
C ILE A 71 0.47 -0.94 -5.18
N GLU A 72 0.69 -1.07 -6.49
CA GLU A 72 -0.36 -0.91 -7.51
C GLU A 72 -1.49 -1.92 -7.31
N MET A 73 -1.16 -3.19 -7.07
CA MET A 73 -2.11 -4.25 -6.80
C MET A 73 -2.95 -3.97 -5.54
N LEU A 74 -2.31 -3.60 -4.43
CA LEU A 74 -3.00 -3.33 -3.18
C LEU A 74 -3.87 -2.07 -3.26
N ALA A 75 -3.38 -1.00 -3.89
CA ALA A 75 -4.17 0.21 -4.11
C ALA A 75 -5.39 -0.08 -5.01
N THR A 76 -5.22 -0.90 -6.05
CA THR A 76 -6.32 -1.37 -6.90
C THR A 76 -7.32 -2.21 -6.11
N MET A 77 -6.85 -3.10 -5.23
CA MET A 77 -7.70 -3.90 -4.34
C MET A 77 -8.54 -3.00 -3.43
N VAL A 78 -7.95 -1.97 -2.83
CA VAL A 78 -8.69 -1.01 -1.98
C VAL A 78 -9.80 -0.32 -2.78
N GLY A 79 -9.50 0.18 -3.99
CA GLY A 79 -10.52 0.78 -4.86
C GLY A 79 -11.68 -0.18 -5.13
N ARG A 80 -11.37 -1.44 -5.49
CA ARG A 80 -12.37 -2.48 -5.74
C ARG A 80 -13.17 -2.88 -4.50
N LEU A 81 -12.55 -2.90 -3.32
CA LEU A 81 -13.22 -3.17 -2.05
C LEU A 81 -14.21 -2.06 -1.66
N LEU A 82 -13.98 -0.84 -2.14
CA LEU A 82 -14.79 0.35 -1.88
C LEU A 82 -15.85 0.61 -2.97
N GLU A 83 -15.86 -0.15 -4.07
CA GLU A 83 -16.87 -0.02 -5.12
C GLU A 83 -18.29 -0.21 -4.57
N GLY A 84 -19.21 0.68 -4.99
CA GLY A 84 -20.61 0.64 -4.58
C GLY A 84 -20.89 1.14 -3.15
N THR A 85 -19.89 1.58 -2.40
CA THR A 85 -20.06 2.09 -1.03
C THR A 85 -20.23 3.62 -0.97
N SER A 86 -21.01 4.18 -1.91
CA SER A 86 -21.28 5.62 -2.01
C SER A 86 -21.87 6.19 -0.71
N ILE A 87 -21.69 7.49 -0.47
CA ILE A 87 -22.21 8.18 0.73
C ILE A 87 -23.71 7.96 0.88
N GLU A 88 -24.47 7.97 -0.22
CA GLU A 88 -25.91 7.71 -0.23
C GLU A 88 -26.25 6.29 0.27
N HIS A 89 -25.51 5.28 -0.18
CA HIS A 89 -25.66 3.91 0.33
C HIS A 89 -25.23 3.79 1.79
N GLN A 90 -24.23 4.56 2.23
CA GLN A 90 -23.81 4.60 3.63
C GLN A 90 -24.90 5.22 4.51
N GLU A 91 -25.47 6.36 4.12
CA GLU A 91 -26.55 7.03 4.85
C GLU A 91 -27.81 6.16 4.96
N GLU A 92 -28.14 5.42 3.90
CA GLU A 92 -29.25 4.47 3.92
C GLU A 92 -28.96 3.26 4.81
N ALA A 93 -27.74 2.72 4.74
CA ALA A 93 -27.26 1.62 5.57
C ALA A 93 -27.16 1.98 7.07
N MET A 94 -26.88 3.25 7.42
CA MET A 94 -26.88 3.71 8.82
C MET A 94 -28.24 3.60 9.51
N LYS A 95 -29.33 3.41 8.76
CA LYS A 95 -30.66 3.16 9.33
C LYS A 95 -30.80 1.76 9.94
N ASP A 96 -29.95 0.81 9.55
CA ASP A 96 -29.85 -0.51 10.14
C ASP A 96 -28.76 -0.56 11.23
N PRO A 97 -29.08 -0.91 12.49
CA PRO A 97 -28.10 -0.90 13.58
C PRO A 97 -26.87 -1.80 13.36
N ALA A 98 -27.03 -2.94 12.69
CA ALA A 98 -25.92 -3.84 12.41
C ALA A 98 -24.98 -3.25 11.35
N THR A 99 -25.54 -2.62 10.31
CA THR A 99 -24.76 -1.99 9.25
C THR A 99 -24.14 -0.66 9.70
N ALA A 100 -24.80 0.09 10.58
CA ALA A 100 -24.24 1.26 11.25
C ALA A 100 -22.98 0.92 12.07
N ALA A 101 -22.96 -0.24 12.74
CA ALA A 101 -21.79 -0.72 13.47
C ALA A 101 -20.62 -1.04 12.51
N ILE A 102 -20.89 -1.59 11.33
CA ILE A 102 -19.87 -1.85 10.30
C ILE A 102 -19.33 -0.52 9.74
N LEU A 103 -20.21 0.43 9.42
CA LEU A 103 -19.85 1.77 8.95
C LEU A 103 -19.01 2.56 9.96
N SER A 104 -19.26 2.36 11.26
CA SER A 104 -18.44 2.97 12.33
C SER A 104 -16.97 2.51 12.32
N GLY A 105 -16.67 1.35 11.70
CA GLY A 105 -15.31 0.83 11.53
C GLY A 105 -14.64 1.23 10.22
N MET A 106 -15.33 1.95 9.32
CA MET A 106 -14.72 2.49 8.11
C MET A 106 -13.79 3.66 8.43
N ASN A 107 -12.76 3.83 7.62
CA ASN A 107 -11.95 5.05 7.68
C ASN A 107 -12.74 6.18 6.98
N PRO A 108 -13.22 7.21 7.69
CA PRO A 108 -14.01 8.28 7.08
C PRO A 108 -13.22 9.03 6.00
N GLN A 109 -11.89 8.98 6.05
CA GLN A 109 -11.04 9.59 5.05
C GLN A 109 -11.09 8.88 3.68
N HIS A 110 -11.49 7.60 3.60
CA HIS A 110 -11.75 6.95 2.31
C HIS A 110 -12.87 7.65 1.56
N ALA A 111 -13.98 7.96 2.24
CA ALA A 111 -15.11 8.67 1.64
C ALA A 111 -14.84 10.17 1.42
N ILE A 112 -14.35 10.84 2.46
CA ILE A 112 -14.27 12.32 2.48
C ILE A 112 -13.05 12.85 1.74
N VAL A 113 -11.89 12.17 1.88
CA VAL A 113 -10.60 12.69 1.38
C VAL A 113 -10.17 11.98 0.10
N ALA A 114 -10.38 10.67 0.01
CA ALA A 114 -9.86 9.85 -1.08
C ALA A 114 -10.83 9.63 -2.24
N GLY A 115 -12.10 10.03 -2.11
CA GLY A 115 -13.12 9.72 -3.10
C GLY A 115 -13.26 8.22 -3.36
N MET A 116 -13.26 7.41 -2.30
CA MET A 116 -13.32 5.94 -2.32
C MET A 116 -12.09 5.25 -2.93
N ASN A 117 -10.90 5.81 -2.72
CA ASN A 117 -9.62 5.25 -3.18
C ASN A 117 -8.63 4.98 -2.05
N ALA A 118 -7.58 4.24 -2.37
CA ALA A 118 -6.42 4.06 -1.50
C ALA A 118 -5.69 5.38 -1.25
N ARG A 119 -4.94 5.43 -0.16
CA ARG A 119 -4.11 6.58 0.21
C ARG A 119 -2.77 6.09 0.76
N PRO A 120 -1.70 6.90 0.65
CA PRO A 120 -0.39 6.60 1.24
C PRO A 120 -0.42 6.80 2.77
N VAL A 121 -1.25 6.02 3.45
CA VAL A 121 -1.49 6.05 4.89
C VAL A 121 -1.62 4.61 5.39
N ASP A 122 -1.36 4.40 6.67
CA ASP A 122 -1.60 3.12 7.34
C ASP A 122 -3.11 2.85 7.59
N SER A 123 -3.43 1.72 8.24
CA SER A 123 -4.83 1.36 8.52
C SER A 123 -5.56 2.29 9.47
N VAL A 124 -4.85 3.12 10.23
CA VAL A 124 -5.44 4.11 11.16
C VAL A 124 -5.41 5.54 10.59
N GLY A 125 -4.87 5.72 9.38
CA GLY A 125 -4.85 6.98 8.66
C GLY A 125 -3.64 7.87 8.94
N ASN A 126 -2.57 7.37 9.57
CA ASN A 126 -1.32 8.10 9.66
C ASN A 126 -0.64 8.11 8.28
N PRO A 127 -0.15 9.27 7.80
CA PRO A 127 0.65 9.33 6.58
C PRO A 127 1.86 8.40 6.66
N TRP A 128 2.14 7.69 5.56
CA TRP A 128 3.41 6.99 5.42
C TRP A 128 4.56 8.00 5.48
N MET A 129 5.60 7.66 6.23
CA MET A 129 6.72 8.56 6.50
C MET A 129 8.02 7.90 6.08
N GLY A 130 8.89 8.66 5.41
CA GLY A 130 10.21 8.16 4.97
C GLY A 130 11.15 7.78 6.12
N ASN A 131 10.80 8.07 7.38
CA ASN A 131 11.55 7.62 8.55
C ASN A 131 11.40 6.11 8.85
N TYR A 132 10.51 5.40 8.15
CA TYR A 132 10.45 3.94 8.19
C TYR A 132 11.62 3.26 7.47
N ILE A 133 12.39 4.03 6.68
CA ILE A 133 13.40 3.47 5.78
C ILE A 133 14.79 3.40 6.40
N ILE A 134 15.41 2.23 6.26
CA ILE A 134 16.81 2.00 6.62
C ILE A 134 17.63 1.82 5.33
N SER A 135 18.49 2.80 5.04
CA SER A 135 19.47 2.73 3.95
C SER A 135 20.79 3.30 4.44
N SER A 136 21.54 2.50 5.19
CA SER A 136 22.73 2.94 5.92
C SER A 136 23.98 3.04 5.04
N GLY A 137 23.98 2.37 3.88
CA GLY A 137 25.15 2.25 3.01
C GLY A 137 26.09 1.11 3.41
N ASN A 138 25.77 0.37 4.48
CA ASN A 138 26.41 -0.89 4.83
C ASN A 138 25.53 -2.06 4.39
N LEU A 139 25.93 -2.76 3.33
CA LEU A 139 25.14 -3.85 2.75
C LEU A 139 24.76 -4.93 3.76
N LEU A 140 25.65 -5.33 4.68
CA LEU A 140 25.32 -6.37 5.66
C LEU A 140 24.24 -5.90 6.65
N ALA A 141 24.31 -4.65 7.09
CA ALA A 141 23.30 -4.07 7.97
C ALA A 141 21.96 -3.91 7.24
N ASP A 142 22.01 -3.37 6.02
CA ASP A 142 20.85 -3.12 5.18
C ASP A 142 20.14 -4.45 4.83
N PHE A 143 20.88 -5.50 4.43
CA PHE A 143 20.31 -6.84 4.18
C PHE A 143 19.74 -7.53 5.42
N ARG A 144 20.09 -7.12 6.64
CA ARG A 144 19.47 -7.63 7.87
C ARG A 144 18.21 -6.84 8.25
N ALA A 145 18.09 -5.61 7.77
CA ALA A 145 16.92 -4.77 7.95
C ALA A 145 15.83 -5.06 6.90
N ASN A 146 16.25 -5.60 5.76
CA ASN A 146 15.42 -6.15 4.69
C ASN A 146 14.73 -7.44 5.12
#